data_AF-A0A291W343-F1
#
_entry.id   AF-A0A291W343-F1
#
_cell.length_a   1.000
_cell.length_b   1.000
_cell.length_c   1.000
_cell.angle_alpha   90.00
_cell.angle_beta   90.00
_cell.angle_gamma   90.00
#
_symmetry.space_group_name_H-M   'P 1'
#
loop_
_entity.id
_entity.type
_entity.pdbx_description
1 polymer ?
#
loop_
_entity_poly.entity_id
_entity_poly.type
_entity_poly.pdbx_seq_one_letter_code
_entity_poly.pdbx_strand_id
1 'polypeptide(L)'
;MGNTSRPGSVVIEQINHAPFEVAGERYFVQELVWNGISGRSYELVNSHEEILTEDESFDDHPTDAQIATVLEGLGIDCGMETCKFCREAVLPARAYRHDNGWVGSCCWDERLRMTA
;
A
#
# COMPACT_ATOMS: atom_id res chain seq x y z
N MET A 1 18.04 -31.22 -19.49
CA MET A 1 16.67 -31.09 -18.97
C MET A 1 16.55 -29.69 -18.40
N GLY A 2 15.89 -28.79 -19.13
CA GLY A 2 15.68 -27.42 -18.67
C GLY A 2 14.41 -27.35 -17.85
N ASN A 3 14.54 -27.17 -16.53
CA ASN A 3 13.41 -26.84 -15.68
C ASN A 3 13.11 -25.35 -15.84
N THR A 4 12.40 -24.98 -16.91
CA THR A 4 11.77 -23.67 -16.97
C THR A 4 10.54 -23.69 -16.06
N SER A 5 10.56 -22.88 -15.00
CA SER A 5 9.42 -22.67 -14.11
C SER A 5 8.17 -22.29 -14.90
N ARG A 6 7.00 -22.73 -14.43
CA ARG A 6 5.72 -22.36 -15.06
C ARG A 6 5.52 -20.85 -14.94
N PRO A 7 4.94 -20.18 -15.95
CA PRO A 7 4.59 -18.77 -15.81
C PRO A 7 3.70 -18.52 -14.59
N GLY A 8 3.95 -17.44 -13.85
CA GLY A 8 3.22 -17.07 -12.64
C GLY A 8 3.57 -17.89 -11.40
N SER A 9 4.61 -18.73 -11.43
CA SER A 9 4.94 -19.63 -10.33
C SER A 9 6.15 -19.20 -9.49
N VAL A 10 6.90 -18.19 -9.93
CA VAL A 10 8.10 -17.70 -9.25
C VAL A 10 8.13 -16.18 -9.30
N VAL A 11 8.35 -15.55 -8.14
CA VAL A 11 8.67 -14.12 -8.04
C VAL A 11 10.08 -13.89 -8.56
N ILE A 12 10.25 -13.02 -9.55
CA ILE A 12 11.54 -12.69 -10.19
C ILE A 12 12.08 -11.32 -9.79
N GLU A 13 11.24 -10.46 -9.23
CA GLU A 13 11.62 -9.14 -8.74
C GLU A 13 10.65 -8.71 -7.63
N GLN A 14 11.17 -8.01 -6.64
CA GLN A 14 10.42 -7.42 -5.53
C GLN A 14 10.74 -5.93 -5.45
N ILE A 15 9.71 -5.08 -5.42
CA ILE A 15 9.86 -3.63 -5.42
C ILE A 15 9.18 -3.08 -4.17
N ASN A 16 9.96 -2.54 -3.24
CA ASN A 16 9.43 -1.91 -2.04
C ASN A 16 9.04 -0.46 -2.36
N HIS A 17 7.77 -0.14 -2.12
CA HIS A 17 7.23 1.22 -2.27
C HIS A 17 7.63 2.10 -1.08
N ALA A 18 7.35 3.39 -1.19
CA ALA A 18 7.66 4.34 -0.13
C ALA A 18 7.01 3.92 1.20
N PRO A 19 7.78 3.93 2.30
CA PRO A 19 7.27 3.53 3.61
C PRO A 19 6.30 4.56 4.19
N PHE A 20 5.46 4.13 5.11
CA PHE A 20 4.58 4.97 5.91
C PHE A 20 4.53 4.48 7.36
N GLU A 21 4.13 5.34 8.30
CA GLU A 21 4.14 5.03 9.73
C GLU A 21 2.72 5.06 10.31
N VAL A 22 2.31 3.98 10.99
CA VAL A 22 1.03 3.87 11.69
C VAL A 22 1.30 3.39 13.11
N ALA A 23 0.73 4.07 14.10
CA ALA A 23 0.91 3.73 15.52
C ALA A 23 2.39 3.61 15.99
N GLY A 24 3.30 4.36 15.36
CA GLY A 24 4.74 4.33 15.67
C GLY A 24 5.50 3.15 15.05
N GLU A 25 4.84 2.33 14.22
CA GLU A 25 5.44 1.26 13.46
C GLU A 25 5.46 1.59 11.97
N ARG A 26 6.52 1.16 11.30
CA ARG A 26 6.75 1.44 9.88
C ARG A 26 6.29 0.28 9.01
N TYR A 27 5.55 0.61 7.97
CA TYR A 27 5.02 -0.33 6.99
C TYR A 27 5.39 0.10 5.58
N PHE A 28 5.31 -0.81 4.63
CA PHE A 28 5.43 -0.51 3.20
C PHE A 28 4.65 -1.53 2.38
N VAL A 29 4.29 -1.13 1.17
CA VAL A 29 3.72 -2.03 0.16
C VAL A 29 4.89 -2.63 -0.63
N GLN A 30 4.92 -3.94 -0.78
CA GLN A 30 5.87 -4.63 -1.63
C GLN A 30 5.16 -5.15 -2.88
N GLU A 31 5.61 -4.72 -4.05
CA GLU A 31 5.14 -5.23 -5.35
C GLU A 31 5.96 -6.45 -5.76
N LEU A 32 5.28 -7.54 -6.10
CA LEU A 32 5.85 -8.80 -6.56
C LEU A 32 5.66 -8.93 -8.07
N VAL A 33 6.77 -9.16 -8.76
CA VAL A 33 6.82 -9.40 -10.21
C VAL A 33 6.97 -10.89 -10.46
N TRP A 34 6.04 -11.48 -11.20
CA TRP A 34 6.01 -12.93 -11.45
C TRP A 34 6.62 -13.31 -12.80
N ASN A 35 7.24 -14.48 -12.88
CA ASN A 35 7.89 -14.96 -14.10
C ASN A 35 6.89 -15.20 -15.24
N GLY A 36 7.20 -14.72 -16.45
CA GLY A 36 6.47 -15.12 -17.66
C GLY A 36 5.00 -14.67 -17.75
N ILE A 37 4.53 -13.82 -16.84
CA ILE A 37 3.21 -13.18 -16.89
C ILE A 37 3.36 -11.68 -16.61
N SER A 38 2.37 -10.89 -17.05
CA SER A 38 2.30 -9.45 -16.73
C SER A 38 1.65 -9.16 -15.37
N GLY A 39 1.10 -10.19 -14.72
CA GLY A 39 0.46 -10.05 -13.41
C GLY A 39 1.43 -9.56 -12.35
N ARG A 40 0.92 -8.67 -11.49
CA ARG A 40 1.56 -8.24 -10.25
C ARG A 40 0.76 -8.78 -9.08
N SER A 41 1.41 -8.90 -7.94
CA SER A 41 0.69 -8.95 -6.66
C SER A 41 1.39 -8.03 -5.67
N TYR A 42 0.69 -7.66 -4.60
CA TYR A 42 1.20 -6.73 -3.61
C TYR A 42 1.01 -7.28 -2.21
N GLU A 43 2.05 -7.14 -1.40
CA GLU A 43 2.06 -7.50 0.01
C GLU A 43 2.10 -6.24 0.88
N LEU A 44 1.43 -6.29 2.03
CA LEU A 44 1.69 -5.33 3.10
C LEU A 44 2.77 -5.90 4.02
N VAL A 45 3.83 -5.13 4.26
CA VAL A 45 5.01 -5.60 5.01
C VAL A 45 5.30 -4.63 6.15
N ASN A 46 5.69 -5.15 7.32
CA ASN A 46 6.10 -4.35 8.48
C ASN A 46 7.61 -4.06 8.51
N SER A 47 8.05 -3.37 9.57
CA SER A 47 9.45 -2.95 9.74
C SER A 47 10.44 -4.11 9.97
N HIS A 48 9.92 -5.30 10.30
CA HIS A 48 10.66 -6.53 10.50
C HIS A 48 10.69 -7.42 9.24
N GLU A 49 10.20 -6.91 8.11
CA GLU A 49 10.06 -7.63 6.84
C GLU A 49 9.07 -8.80 6.92
N GLU A 50 8.14 -8.77 7.87
CA GLU A 50 7.06 -9.75 7.99
C GLU A 50 5.91 -9.36 7.04
N ILE A 51 5.43 -10.34 6.27
CA ILE A 51 4.29 -10.20 5.37
C ILE A 51 3.01 -10.27 6.21
N LEU A 52 2.17 -9.26 6.10
CA LEU A 52 0.91 -9.14 6.86
C LEU A 52 -0.30 -9.66 6.08
N THR A 53 -0.10 -10.00 4.81
CA THR A 53 -1.08 -10.51 3.85
C THR A 53 -0.83 -11.99 3.52
N GLU A 54 -0.42 -12.79 4.52
CA GLU A 54 -0.03 -14.20 4.32
C GLU A 54 -1.13 -15.07 3.72
N ASP A 55 -2.39 -14.75 4.01
CA ASP A 55 -3.56 -15.49 3.51
C ASP A 55 -3.91 -15.14 2.06
N GLU A 56 -3.77 -13.88 1.67
CA GLU A 56 -4.15 -13.36 0.36
C GLU A 56 -3.40 -12.06 0.03
N SER A 57 -2.54 -12.11 -1.00
CA SER A 57 -1.93 -10.93 -1.60
C SER A 57 -2.98 -10.06 -2.30
N PHE A 58 -2.72 -8.76 -2.45
CA PHE A 58 -3.55 -7.92 -3.30
C PHE A 58 -3.21 -8.12 -4.79
N ASP A 59 -4.24 -8.15 -5.64
CA ASP A 59 -4.07 -8.21 -7.11
C ASP A 59 -3.57 -6.87 -7.70
N ASP A 60 -3.94 -5.76 -7.07
CA ASP A 60 -3.62 -4.40 -7.47
C ASP A 60 -2.95 -3.64 -6.30
N HIS A 61 -2.36 -2.47 -6.61
CA HIS A 61 -1.78 -1.64 -5.56
C HIS A 61 -2.88 -1.31 -4.52
N PRO A 62 -2.69 -1.67 -3.23
CA PRO A 62 -3.75 -1.57 -2.25
C PRO A 62 -4.14 -0.12 -1.98
N THR A 63 -5.45 0.09 -1.83
CA THR A 63 -6.03 1.35 -1.36
C THR A 63 -5.76 1.55 0.13
N ASP A 64 -5.85 2.79 0.61
CA ASP A 64 -5.69 3.09 2.03
C ASP A 64 -6.69 2.32 2.91
N ALA A 65 -7.92 2.12 2.42
CA ALA A 65 -8.94 1.34 3.12
C ALA A 65 -8.59 -0.15 3.24
N GLN A 66 -8.02 -0.75 2.18
CA GLN A 66 -7.56 -2.14 2.21
C GLN A 66 -6.39 -2.31 3.18
N ILE A 67 -5.42 -1.38 3.19
CA ILE A 67 -4.32 -1.39 4.16
C ILE A 67 -4.86 -1.29 5.59
N ALA A 68 -5.77 -0.34 5.84
CA ALA A 68 -6.37 -0.18 7.15
C ALA A 68 -7.12 -1.44 7.61
N THR A 69 -7.83 -2.11 6.70
CA THR A 69 -8.52 -3.38 7.00
C THR A 69 -7.55 -4.46 7.47
N VAL A 70 -6.39 -4.61 6.83
CA VAL A 70 -5.36 -5.56 7.25
C VAL A 70 -4.80 -5.20 8.64
N LEU A 71 -4.44 -3.93 8.84
CA LEU A 71 -3.87 -3.47 10.11
C LEU A 71 -4.87 -3.52 11.28
N GLU A 72 -6.14 -3.19 11.03
CA GLU A 72 -7.22 -3.32 12.02
C GLU A 72 -7.46 -4.79 12.40
N GLY A 73 -7.30 -5.72 11.45
CA GLY A 73 -7.30 -7.17 11.71
C GLY A 73 -6.20 -7.62 12.69
N LEU A 74 -5.11 -6.85 12.77
CA LEU A 74 -4.01 -7.04 13.73
C LEU A 74 -4.18 -6.22 15.02
N GLY A 75 -5.31 -5.52 15.18
CA GLY A 75 -5.62 -4.70 16.35
C GLY A 75 -5.00 -3.30 16.32
N ILE A 76 -4.56 -2.83 15.15
CA ILE A 76 -3.89 -1.54 14.97
C ILE A 76 -4.90 -0.51 14.46
N ASP A 77 -5.23 0.48 15.31
CA ASP A 77 -6.09 1.59 14.90
C ASP A 77 -5.32 2.54 13.95
N CYS A 78 -5.82 2.62 12.73
CA CYS A 78 -5.22 3.40 11.66
C CYS A 78 -5.65 4.88 11.66
N GLY A 79 -6.73 5.23 12.38
CA GLY A 79 -7.25 6.60 12.40
C GLY A 79 -7.61 7.11 11.00
N MET A 80 -8.44 6.36 10.28
CA MET A 80 -8.85 6.70 8.91
C MET A 80 -9.53 8.06 8.83
N GLU A 81 -9.19 8.81 7.79
CA GLU A 81 -9.75 10.12 7.49
C GLU A 81 -10.44 10.10 6.12
N THR A 82 -10.97 11.24 5.70
CA THR A 82 -11.63 11.37 4.40
C THR A 82 -10.91 12.38 3.53
N CYS A 83 -10.63 12.02 2.27
CA CYS A 83 -10.11 12.94 1.28
C CYS A 83 -11.10 14.10 1.09
N LYS A 84 -10.65 15.34 1.22
CA LYS A 84 -11.54 16.51 1.13
C LYS A 84 -12.14 16.73 -0.27
N PHE A 85 -11.55 16.15 -1.30
CA PHE A 85 -12.00 16.29 -2.70
C PHE A 85 -12.95 15.16 -3.14
N CYS A 86 -12.47 13.92 -3.18
CA CYS A 86 -13.26 12.78 -3.66
C CYS A 86 -14.08 12.09 -2.56
N ARG A 87 -13.89 12.46 -1.29
CA ARG A 87 -14.56 11.85 -0.13
C ARG A 87 -14.25 10.36 0.11
N GLU A 88 -13.26 9.82 -0.59
CA GLU A 88 -12.72 8.48 -0.32
C GLU A 88 -12.00 8.42 1.03
N ALA A 89 -12.00 7.24 1.63
CA ALA A 89 -11.26 6.96 2.86
C ALA A 89 -9.76 7.04 2.57
N VAL A 90 -9.02 7.75 3.42
CA VAL A 90 -7.57 7.95 3.29
C VAL A 90 -6.88 7.70 4.61
N LEU A 91 -5.68 7.13 4.52
CA LEU A 91 -4.83 6.89 5.68
C LEU A 91 -3.98 8.14 5.89
N PRO A 92 -4.08 8.86 7.03
CA PRO A 92 -3.31 10.09 7.25
C PRO A 92 -1.81 9.91 7.07
N ALA A 93 -1.27 8.74 7.41
CA ALA A 93 0.12 8.36 7.22
C ALA A 93 0.59 8.35 5.75
N ARG A 94 -0.34 8.21 4.80
CA ARG A 94 -0.10 8.17 3.35
C ARG A 94 -0.75 9.35 2.61
N ALA A 95 -1.47 10.20 3.34
CA ALA A 95 -2.14 11.37 2.81
C ALA A 95 -1.34 12.64 3.12
N TYR A 96 -1.71 13.72 2.43
CA TYR A 96 -1.11 15.02 2.61
C TYR A 96 -2.09 15.96 3.30
N ARG A 97 -1.58 16.73 4.27
CA ARG A 97 -2.37 17.80 4.89
C ARG A 97 -2.42 18.99 3.94
N HIS A 98 -3.61 19.53 3.69
CA HIS A 98 -3.81 20.73 2.86
C HIS A 98 -4.95 21.58 3.41
N ASP A 99 -4.65 22.82 3.79
CA ASP A 99 -5.53 23.70 4.57
C ASP A 99 -6.07 23.01 5.85
N ASN A 100 -7.39 22.86 5.91
CA ASN A 100 -8.16 22.31 7.02
C ASN A 100 -8.50 20.81 6.86
N GLY A 101 -7.91 20.12 5.88
CA GLY A 101 -8.27 18.73 5.58
C GLY A 101 -7.13 17.87 5.05
N TRP A 102 -7.47 16.63 4.75
CA TRP A 102 -6.57 15.62 4.20
C TRP A 102 -6.84 15.40 2.70
N VAL A 103 -5.78 15.16 1.94
CA VAL A 103 -5.83 14.81 0.53
C VAL A 103 -5.01 13.53 0.35
N GLY A 104 -5.67 12.41 0.06
CA GLY A 104 -4.99 11.16 -0.24
C GLY A 104 -4.35 11.16 -1.63
N SER A 105 -3.57 10.11 -1.91
CA SER A 105 -2.94 9.90 -3.22
C SER A 105 -3.94 9.92 -4.39
N CYS A 106 -5.20 9.57 -4.14
CA CYS A 106 -6.29 9.61 -5.11
C CYS A 106 -6.57 11.01 -5.72
N CYS A 107 -6.23 12.09 -5.02
CA CYS A 107 -6.47 13.47 -5.47
C CYS A 107 -5.28 14.40 -5.25
N TRP A 108 -4.13 13.86 -4.82
CA TRP A 108 -2.93 14.66 -4.62
C TRP A 108 -2.32 15.06 -5.96
N ASP A 109 -2.13 16.36 -6.15
CA ASP A 109 -1.36 16.95 -7.25
C ASP A 109 -0.29 17.84 -6.60
N GLU A 110 0.96 17.74 -7.05
CA GLU A 110 2.08 18.55 -6.51
C GLU A 110 1.82 20.06 -6.54
N ARG A 111 0.96 20.55 -7.44
CA ARG A 111 0.52 21.95 -7.46
C ARG A 111 -0.22 22.36 -6.20
N LEU A 112 -0.93 21.44 -5.55
CA LEU A 112 -1.63 21.69 -4.29
C LEU A 112 -0.65 22.07 -3.17
N ARG A 113 0.60 21.58 -3.23
CA ARG A 113 1.62 21.95 -2.23
C ARG A 113 1.91 23.44 -2.19
N MET A 114 1.68 24.17 -3.28
CA MET A 114 1.93 25.61 -3.38
C MET A 114 0.76 26.47 -2.89
N THR A 115 -0.38 25.84 -2.57
CA THR A 115 -1.64 26.53 -2.24
C THR A 115 -2.13 26.25 -0.82
N ALA A 116 -1.36 25.49 -0.04
CA ALA A 116 -1.67 25.12 1.34
C ALA A 116 -1.20 26.16 2.37
#